data_AF-A0A2E0F534-F1
#
_entry.id   AF-A0A2E0F534-F1
#
_cell.length_a   1.000
_cell.length_b   1.000
_cell.length_c   1.000
_cell.angle_alpha   90.00
_cell.angle_beta   90.00
_cell.angle_gamma   90.00
#
_symmetry.space_group_name_H-M   'P 1'
#
loop_
_entity.id
_entity.type
_entity.pdbx_description
1 polymer ?
#
loop_
_entity_poly.entity_id
_entity_poly.type
_entity_poly.pdbx_seq_one_letter_code
_entity_poly.pdbx_strand_id
1 'polypeptide(L)'
;MRCLLVSIIVFFLSCNKQDFCDQDSYPPPPFGNSDDTTFGKTFVQYSYTCFNGTDVNRIYTYTMSEDCWTMQVEEHFNPNCP
;
A
#
# COMPACT_ATOMS: atom_id res chain seq x y z
N MET A 1 10.97 48.20 -9.14
CA MET A 1 9.83 47.30 -8.82
C MET A 1 10.34 45.87 -8.92
N ARG A 2 10.42 45.16 -7.79
CA ARG A 2 10.85 43.76 -7.73
C ARG A 2 9.63 42.88 -8.04
N CYS A 3 9.61 42.23 -9.20
CA CYS A 3 8.58 41.25 -9.53
C CYS A 3 8.84 39.98 -8.71
N LEU A 4 7.90 39.69 -7.80
CA LEU A 4 7.81 38.45 -7.05
C LEU A 4 7.64 37.27 -8.02
N LEU A 5 8.63 36.37 -8.06
CA LEU A 5 8.50 35.04 -8.61
C LEU A 5 7.64 34.20 -7.65
N VAL A 6 6.33 34.18 -7.91
CA VAL A 6 5.42 33.22 -7.26
C VAL A 6 5.69 31.86 -7.89
N SER A 7 6.49 31.05 -7.19
CA SER A 7 6.69 29.64 -7.53
C SER A 7 5.37 28.91 -7.35
N ILE A 8 4.68 28.65 -8.45
CA ILE A 8 3.50 27.79 -8.51
C ILE A 8 3.93 26.37 -8.14
N ILE A 9 3.73 26.00 -6.88
CA ILE A 9 3.81 24.61 -6.44
C ILE A 9 2.50 23.94 -6.89
N VAL A 10 2.56 23.25 -8.03
CA VAL A 10 1.46 22.38 -8.47
C VAL A 10 1.52 21.11 -7.62
N PHE A 11 0.78 21.09 -6.52
CA PHE A 11 0.48 19.86 -5.80
C PHE A 11 -0.54 19.06 -6.63
N PHE A 12 -0.07 18.07 -7.38
CA PHE A 12 -0.92 17.06 -8.02
C PHE A 12 -1.43 16.08 -6.94
N LEU A 13 -2.36 16.53 -6.09
CA LEU A 13 -3.10 15.63 -5.21
C LEU A 13 -4.20 14.96 -6.03
N SER A 14 -3.91 13.78 -6.59
CA SER A 14 -4.89 12.93 -7.24
C SER A 14 -5.64 12.11 -6.19
N CYS A 15 -6.55 12.74 -5.46
CA CYS A 15 -7.51 12.07 -4.58
C CYS A 15 -8.64 11.47 -5.45
N ASN A 16 -8.59 10.17 -5.70
CA ASN A 16 -9.62 9.48 -6.48
C ASN A 16 -10.71 8.96 -5.52
N LYS A 17 -11.99 9.16 -5.86
CA LYS A 17 -13.10 8.66 -5.04
C LYS A 17 -13.09 7.13 -5.07
N GLN A 18 -12.85 6.51 -3.92
CA GLN A 18 -12.79 5.05 -3.78
C GLN A 18 -14.18 4.42 -3.97
N ASP A 19 -14.29 3.43 -4.87
CA ASP A 19 -15.43 2.52 -4.90
C ASP A 19 -15.09 1.25 -4.12
N PHE A 20 -15.60 1.13 -2.89
CA PHE A 20 -15.30 0.01 -1.99
C PHE A 20 -15.82 -1.35 -2.48
N CYS A 21 -16.69 -1.36 -3.49
CA CYS A 21 -17.21 -2.57 -4.12
C CYS A 21 -16.38 -3.00 -5.33
N ASP A 22 -15.51 -2.13 -5.83
CA ASP A 22 -14.59 -2.42 -6.91
C ASP A 22 -13.22 -2.80 -6.35
N GLN A 23 -12.80 -4.04 -6.59
CA GLN A 23 -11.51 -4.55 -6.11
C GLN A 23 -10.33 -3.89 -6.84
N ASP A 24 -10.55 -3.38 -8.05
CA ASP A 24 -9.54 -2.68 -8.84
C ASP A 24 -9.22 -1.29 -8.28
N SER A 25 -10.02 -0.81 -7.31
CA SER A 25 -9.76 0.45 -6.61
C SER A 25 -8.67 0.34 -5.54
N TYR A 26 -8.27 -0.88 -5.14
CA TYR A 26 -7.24 -1.11 -4.11
C TYR A 26 -5.84 -1.16 -4.74
N PRO A 27 -4.78 -0.73 -4.03
CA PRO A 27 -3.41 -0.82 -4.53
C PRO A 27 -3.03 -2.28 -4.78
N PRO A 28 -2.35 -2.61 -5.88
CA PRO A 28 -1.99 -3.98 -6.18
C PRO A 28 -0.92 -4.52 -5.21
N PRO A 29 -0.81 -5.86 -5.09
CA PRO A 29 0.25 -6.48 -4.31
C PRO A 29 1.65 -6.13 -4.86
N PRO A 30 2.63 -5.80 -4.00
CA PRO A 30 3.93 -5.28 -4.46
C PRO A 30 4.88 -6.33 -5.06
N PHE A 31 4.67 -7.63 -4.81
CA PHE A 31 5.58 -8.71 -5.26
C PHE A 31 4.86 -9.81 -6.05
N GLY A 32 3.92 -9.42 -6.93
CA GLY A 32 3.10 -10.37 -7.68
C GLY A 32 1.99 -10.94 -6.81
N ASN A 33 1.68 -12.23 -6.95
CA ASN A 33 0.62 -12.84 -6.15
C ASN A 33 1.07 -13.02 -4.71
N SER A 34 0.29 -12.50 -3.77
CA SER A 34 0.45 -12.81 -2.34
C SER A 34 -0.10 -14.21 -2.03
N ASP A 35 0.39 -14.82 -0.95
CA ASP A 35 -0.13 -16.09 -0.46
C ASP A 35 -1.52 -15.95 0.17
N ASP A 36 -1.80 -14.79 0.76
CA ASP A 36 -3.12 -14.43 1.26
C ASP A 36 -3.39 -12.93 1.07
N THR A 37 -4.67 -12.59 0.91
CA THR A 37 -5.12 -11.21 0.79
C THR A 37 -6.37 -10.97 1.62
N THR A 38 -6.30 -9.96 2.49
CA THR A 38 -7.46 -9.50 3.27
C THR A 38 -7.88 -8.11 2.84
N PHE A 39 -9.16 -7.95 2.47
CA PHE A 39 -9.76 -6.66 2.12
C PHE A 39 -10.63 -6.14 3.27
N GLY A 40 -10.47 -4.87 3.58
CA GLY A 40 -11.38 -4.10 4.42
C GLY A 40 -11.80 -2.81 3.71
N LYS A 41 -12.78 -2.09 4.28
CA LYS A 41 -13.31 -0.87 3.66
C LYS A 41 -12.25 0.19 3.37
N THR A 42 -11.24 0.30 4.22
CA THR A 42 -10.20 1.33 4.13
C THR A 42 -8.81 0.72 4.11
N PHE A 43 -8.69 -0.59 3.89
CA PHE A 43 -7.39 -1.24 3.85
C PHE A 43 -7.39 -2.47 2.94
N VAL A 44 -6.22 -2.79 2.40
CA VAL A 44 -5.93 -4.11 1.84
C VAL A 44 -4.62 -4.60 2.42
N GLN A 45 -4.56 -5.88 2.78
CA GLN A 45 -3.39 -6.52 3.33
C GLN A 45 -2.96 -7.67 2.44
N TYR A 46 -1.67 -7.70 2.09
CA TYR A 46 -1.04 -8.74 1.29
C TYR A 46 0.01 -9.46 2.14
N SER A 47 -0.17 -10.76 2.32
CA SER A 47 0.72 -11.60 3.12
C SER A 47 1.58 -12.48 2.24
N TYR A 48 2.88 -12.53 2.55
CA TYR A 48 3.86 -13.38 1.89
C TYR A 48 4.56 -14.24 2.92
N THR A 49 4.45 -15.55 2.77
CA THR A 49 5.03 -16.56 3.66
C THR A 49 6.43 -16.89 3.20
N CYS A 50 7.39 -16.95 4.14
CA CYS A 50 8.79 -17.24 3.83
C CYS A 50 9.33 -16.37 2.68
N PHE A 51 9.12 -15.06 2.83
CA PHE A 51 9.29 -14.08 1.76
C PHE A 51 10.69 -14.17 1.15
N ASN A 52 10.76 -14.36 -0.17
CA ASN A 52 12.03 -14.44 -0.90
C ASN A 52 13.01 -15.51 -0.37
N GLY A 53 12.48 -16.64 0.14
CA GLY A 53 13.31 -17.73 0.68
C GLY A 53 14.00 -17.38 1.99
N THR A 54 13.43 -16.46 2.77
CA THR A 54 13.90 -16.12 4.11
C THR A 54 13.05 -16.79 5.19
N ASP A 55 13.51 -16.69 6.43
CA ASP A 55 12.85 -17.13 7.66
C ASP A 55 11.80 -16.15 8.18
N VAL A 56 11.29 -15.25 7.32
CA VAL A 56 10.27 -14.27 7.70
C VAL A 56 9.04 -14.35 6.81
N ASN A 57 7.87 -14.23 7.43
CA ASN A 57 6.66 -13.82 6.76
C ASN A 57 6.66 -12.29 6.68
N ARG A 58 6.26 -11.74 5.54
CA ARG A 58 6.15 -10.30 5.34
C ARG A 58 4.72 -9.93 4.98
N ILE A 59 4.20 -8.91 5.65
CA ILE A 59 2.84 -8.42 5.47
C ILE A 59 2.92 -6.97 5.01
N TYR A 60 2.25 -6.66 3.90
CA TYR A 60 2.09 -5.31 3.38
C TYR A 60 0.66 -4.86 3.61
N THR A 61 0.48 -3.82 4.42
CA THR A 61 -0.84 -3.24 4.70
C THR A 61 -0.92 -1.89 4.02
N TYR A 62 -1.83 -1.75 3.05
CA TYR A 62 -2.21 -0.47 2.50
C TYR A 62 -3.43 0.05 3.27
N THR A 63 -3.37 1.27 3.80
CA THR A 63 -4.49 1.93 4.48
C THR A 63 -4.83 3.24 3.79
N MET A 64 -6.11 3.45 3.53
CA MET A 64 -6.66 4.67 2.96
C MET A 64 -6.93 5.68 4.09
N SER A 65 -6.33 6.86 3.98
CA SER A 65 -6.60 8.00 4.86
C SER A 65 -6.58 9.28 4.03
N GLU A 66 -7.59 10.15 4.23
CA GLU A 66 -7.70 11.42 3.50
C GLU A 66 -7.59 11.25 1.97
N ASP A 67 -8.29 10.25 1.43
CA ASP A 67 -8.28 9.88 0.01
C ASP A 67 -6.90 9.50 -0.57
N CYS A 68 -5.93 9.19 0.30
CA CYS A 68 -4.59 8.72 -0.06
C CYS A 68 -4.29 7.34 0.52
N TRP A 69 -3.71 6.47 -0.30
CA TRP A 69 -3.19 5.18 0.14
C TRP A 69 -1.81 5.32 0.78
N THR A 70 -1.64 4.75 1.96
CA THR A 70 -0.36 4.66 2.68
C THR A 70 0.01 3.21 2.89
N MET A 71 1.30 2.87 2.81
CA MET A 71 1.78 1.51 2.94
C MET A 71 2.58 1.33 4.24
N GLN A 72 2.29 0.26 4.96
CA GLN A 72 3.05 -0.22 6.11
C GLN A 72 3.54 -1.64 5.84
N VAL A 73 4.71 -1.99 6.38
CA VAL A 73 5.33 -3.30 6.21
C VAL A 73 5.63 -3.88 7.57
N GLU A 74 5.20 -5.12 7.79
CA GLU A 74 5.48 -5.89 8.99
C GLU A 74 6.23 -7.17 8.61
N GLU A 75 7.18 -7.56 9.45
CA GLU A 75 7.94 -8.80 9.30
C GLU A 75 7.81 -9.63 10.57
N HIS A 76 7.51 -10.91 10.40
CA HIS A 76 7.37 -11.86 11.48
C HIS A 76 8.26 -13.06 11.20
N PHE A 77 9.15 -13.37 12.13
CA PHE A 77 9.95 -14.59 12.06
C PHE A 77 9.05 -15.82 12.04
N ASN A 78 9.34 -16.73 11.11
CA ASN A 78 8.63 -17.98 10.92
C ASN A 78 9.64 -19.14 10.88
N PRO A 79 9.77 -19.90 11.99
CA PRO A 79 10.74 -21.00 12.08
C PRO A 79 10.39 -22.20 11.19
N ASN A 80 9.23 -22.20 10.52
CA ASN A 80 8.82 -23.25 9.61
C ASN A 80 9.25 -22.98 8.16
N CYS A 81 9.90 -21.84 7.91
CA CYS A 81 10.45 -21.55 6.61
C CYS A 81 11.66 -22.46 6.30
N PRO A 82 11.82 -22.86 5.02
CA PRO A 82 12.86 -23.79 4.58
C PRO A 82 14.28 -23.22 4.68
#